data_AF-A0A817Q6H1-F1
#
_entry.id   AF-A0A817Q6H1-F1
#
_cell.length_a   1.000
_cell.length_b   1.000
_cell.length_c   1.000
_cell.angle_alpha   90.00
_cell.angle_beta   90.00
_cell.angle_gamma   90.00
#
_symmetry.space_group_name_H-M   'P 1'
#
loop_
_entity.id
_entity.type
_entity.pdbx_description
1 polymer ?
#
loop_
_entity_poly.entity_id
_entity_poly.type
_entity_poly.pdbx_seq_one_letter_code
_entity_poly.pdbx_strand_id
1 'polypeptide(L)' 'PTHPNLATSYNNIGLVYKNMGEYSKALPLLEKALSIKQKSLPSTHPSIKNVLNAIDCVKANL' A
#
# COMPACT_ATOMS: atom_id res chain seq x y z
N PRO A 1 12.39 12.92 8.91
CA PRO A 1 12.85 12.18 7.72
C PRO A 1 11.78 11.16 7.27
N THR A 2 10.95 11.58 6.33
CA THR A 2 10.02 10.68 5.64
C THR A 2 10.84 9.83 4.68
N HIS A 3 10.67 8.50 4.71
CA HIS A 3 11.39 7.57 3.83
C HIS A 3 10.43 7.04 2.74
N PRO A 4 10.26 7.75 1.61
CA PRO A 4 9.47 7.29 0.46
C PRO A 4 9.84 5.88 0.00
N ASN A 5 11.12 5.52 0.13
CA ASN A 5 11.63 4.19 -0.21
C ASN A 5 11.02 3.12 0.69
N LEU A 6 10.85 3.39 1.99
CA LEU A 6 10.23 2.44 2.93
C LEU A 6 8.75 2.19 2.59
N ALA A 7 8.01 3.25 2.25
CA ALA A 7 6.63 3.11 1.81
C ALA A 7 6.50 2.29 0.51
N THR A 8 7.47 2.44 -0.39
CA THR A 8 7.51 1.70 -1.65
C THR A 8 7.82 0.22 -1.40
N SER A 9 8.74 -0.10 -0.49
CA SER A 9 9.00 -1.48 -0.08
C SER A 9 7.76 -2.16 0.51
N TYR A 10 7.07 -1.51 1.45
CA TYR A 10 5.82 -2.05 2.01
C TYR A 10 4.75 -2.28 0.94
N ASN A 11 4.57 -1.32 0.02
CA ASN A 11 3.64 -1.47 -1.09
C ASN A 11 3.98 -2.69 -1.96
N ASN A 12 5.25 -2.86 -2.32
CA ASN A 12 5.69 -3.96 -3.17
C ASN A 12 5.48 -5.33 -2.49
N ILE A 13 5.80 -5.45 -1.21
CA ILE A 13 5.57 -6.69 -0.45
C ILE A 13 4.05 -6.97 -0.36
N GLY A 14 3.24 -5.94 -0.12
CA GLY A 14 1.77 -6.07 -0.13
C GLY A 14 1.23 -6.56 -1.47
N LEU A 15 1.74 -6.03 -2.59
CA LEU A 15 1.37 -6.48 -3.93
C LEU A 15 1.82 -7.92 -4.22
N VAL A 16 2.98 -8.35 -3.72
CA VAL A 16 3.43 -9.75 -3.84
C VAL A 16 2.44 -10.68 -3.12
N TYR A 17 2.07 -10.39 -1.87
CA TYR A 17 1.06 -11.19 -1.16
C TYR A 17 -0.30 -11.16 -1.83
N LYS A 18 -0.73 -10.02 -2.38
CA LYS A 18 -1.95 -9.91 -3.20
C LYS A 18 -1.90 -10.88 -4.38
N ASN A 19 -0.78 -10.91 -5.11
CA ASN A 19 -0.60 -11.79 -6.26
C ASN A 19 -0.53 -13.28 -5.88
N MET A 20 -0.17 -13.59 -4.65
CA MET A 20 -0.22 -14.95 -4.08
C MET A 20 -1.62 -15.32 -3.55
N GLY A 21 -2.59 -14.39 -3.57
CA GLY A 21 -3.91 -14.59 -2.95
C GLY A 21 -3.90 -14.52 -1.41
N GLU A 22 -2.78 -14.15 -0.80
CA GLU A 22 -2.63 -14.03 0.65
C GLU A 22 -3.08 -12.65 1.15
N TYR A 23 -4.35 -12.33 0.91
CA TYR A 23 -4.93 -11.01 1.14
C TYR A 23 -4.82 -10.52 2.59
N SER A 24 -4.94 -11.41 3.58
CA SER A 24 -4.77 -11.10 5.00
C SER A 24 -3.36 -10.62 5.36
N LYS A 25 -2.34 -11.05 4.61
CA LYS A 25 -0.96 -10.56 4.76
C LYS A 25 -0.71 -9.30 3.94
N ALA A 26 -1.38 -9.15 2.80
CA ALA A 26 -1.25 -7.99 1.93
C ALA A 26 -1.80 -6.70 2.57
N LEU A 27 -2.99 -6.77 3.16
CA LEU A 27 -3.70 -5.60 3.71
C LEU A 27 -2.88 -4.76 4.69
N PRO A 28 -2.30 -5.31 5.77
CA PRO A 28 -1.55 -4.50 6.75
C PRO A 28 -0.29 -3.86 6.16
N LEU A 29 0.30 -4.43 5.11
CA LEU A 29 1.46 -3.87 4.43
C LEU A 29 1.08 -2.67 3.56
N LEU A 30 -0.03 -2.77 2.83
CA LEU A 30 -0.55 -1.67 2.02
C LEU A 30 -1.02 -0.51 2.91
N GLU A 31 -1.66 -0.78 4.05
CA GLU A 31 -2.05 0.26 5.02
C GLU A 31 -0.84 1.00 5.62
N LYS A 32 0.25 0.27 5.94
CA LYS A 32 1.51 0.90 6.37
C LYS A 32 2.10 1.78 5.26
N ALA A 33 2.09 1.32 4.01
CA ALA A 33 2.55 2.11 2.87
C ALA A 33 1.72 3.38 2.69
N LEU A 34 0.39 3.28 2.84
CA LEU A 34 -0.54 4.41 2.75
C LEU A 34 -0.24 5.46 3.83
N SER A 35 -0.11 5.04 5.09
CA SER A 35 0.17 5.94 6.20
C SER A 35 1.47 6.74 6.00
N ILE A 36 2.54 6.09 5.53
CA ILE A 36 3.80 6.78 5.25
C ILE A 36 3.64 7.73 4.06
N LYS A 37 2.97 7.32 2.98
CA LYS A 37 2.75 8.19 1.81
C LYS A 37 1.92 9.43 2.15
N GLN A 38 0.86 9.29 2.94
CA GLN A 38 0.02 10.42 3.38
C GLN A 38 0.78 11.43 4.25
N LYS A 39 1.74 10.96 5.07
CA LYS A 39 2.62 11.84 5.87
C LYS A 39 3.70 12.52 5.04
N SER A 40 4.04 11.96 3.87
CA SER A 40 5.22 12.37 3.09
C SER A 40 4.88 13.13 1.82
N LEU A 41 3.65 13.00 1.31
CA LEU A 41 3.24 13.48 0.00
C LEU A 41 1.91 14.24 0.11
N PRO A 42 1.67 15.23 -0.76
CA PRO A 42 0.37 15.86 -0.89
C PRO A 42 -0.72 14.81 -1.19
N SER A 43 -1.94 15.04 -0.71
CA SER A 43 -3.09 14.14 -0.91
C SER A 43 -3.43 13.87 -2.39
N THR A 44 -3.03 14.77 -3.29
CA THR A 44 -3.21 14.65 -4.75
C THR A 44 -2.19 13.74 -5.42
N HIS A 45 -1.15 13.29 -4.71
CA HIS A 45 -0.06 12.52 -5.30
C HIS A 45 -0.55 11.14 -5.81
N PRO A 46 -0.27 10.77 -7.08
CA PRO A 46 -0.79 9.52 -7.68
C PRO A 46 -0.45 8.25 -6.90
N SER A 47 0.69 8.24 -6.21
CA SER A 47 1.08 7.07 -5.41
C SER A 47 0.12 6.76 -4.26
N ILE A 48 -0.62 7.75 -3.74
CA ILE A 48 -1.65 7.52 -2.71
C ILE A 48 -2.82 6.77 -3.34
N LYS A 49 -3.28 7.20 -4.52
CA LYS A 49 -4.35 6.53 -5.28
C LYS A 49 -3.98 5.09 -5.64
N ASN A 50 -2.73 4.85 -6.04
CA ASN A 50 -2.27 3.49 -6.39
C ASN A 50 -2.36 2.53 -5.19
N VAL A 51 -2.00 2.99 -3.99
CA VAL A 51 -2.09 2.17 -2.78
C VAL A 51 -3.55 1.94 -2.39
N LEU A 52 -4.41 2.97 -2.49
CA LEU A 52 -5.84 2.82 -2.21
C LEU A 52 -6.50 1.79 -3.14
N ASN A 53 -6.25 1.88 -4.45
CA ASN A 53 -6.76 0.91 -5.41
C ASN A 53 -6.31 -0.53 -5.09
N ALA A 54 -5.06 -0.70 -4.62
CA ALA A 54 -4.57 -2.00 -4.20
C ALA A 54 -5.27 -2.50 -2.92
N ILE A 55 -5.53 -1.61 -1.96
CA ILE A 55 -6.28 -1.94 -0.73
C ILE A 55 -7.72 -2.34 -1.08
N ASP A 56 -8.40 -1.60 -1.94
CA ASP A 56 -9.78 -1.90 -2.35
C ASP A 56 -9.86 -3.26 -3.05
N CYS A 57 -8.89 -3.56 -3.93
CA CYS A 57 -8.77 -4.87 -4.56
C CYS A 57 -8.54 -5.99 -3.54
N VAL A 58 -7.66 -5.79 -2.55
CA VAL A 58 -7.42 -6.78 -1.49
C VAL A 58 -8.69 -7.00 -0.65
N LYS A 59 -9.38 -5.92 -0.26
CA LYS A 59 -10.61 -5.99 0.55
C LYS A 59 -11.77 -6.67 -0.18
N ALA A 60 -11.85 -6.54 -1.50
CA ALA A 60 -12.86 -7.22 -2.30
C ALA A 60 -12.67 -8.75 -2.38
N ASN A 61 -11.49 -9.26 -2.03
CA ASN A 61 -11.16 -10.68 -2.10
C ASN A 61 -10.79 -11.29 -0.73
N LEU A 62 -10.96 -10.52 0.35
CA LEU A 62 -10.73 -10.95 1.73
C LEU A 62 -11.98 -11.64 2.30
#